data_AF-A0A551YDM3-F1
#
_entry.id   AF-A0A551YDM3-F1
#
_cell.length_a   1.000
_cell.length_b   1.000
_cell.length_c   1.000
_cell.angle_alpha   90.00
_cell.angle_beta   90.00
_cell.angle_gamma   90.00
#
_symmetry.space_group_name_H-M   'P 1'
#
loop_
_entity.id
_entity.type
_entity.pdbx_description
1 polymer ?
#
loop_
_entity_poly.entity_id
_entity_poly.type
_entity_poly.pdbx_seq_one_letter_code
_entity_poly.pdbx_strand_id
1 'polypeptide(L)'
;MKKLPLILSVGSVALLLVGCPASNQANQSPPPSQATPTPSSSPPAAQPATLSGAMQPATEPTTLRVAGLIPATDPDQKRAAINRSRRDRDAKDPFAPFPLQPNITITVAEEPPAETPAATAPASASVGNPPTPGRPIVKAPPPPPQPTEAAEVQVSGIVQLPTTAMAIVKAPGEATERRVIPGSTLSNGLILVKAIDTNPDNPYIVLEQYGRTITRRLGDGVPEPAAAPQASISYNVSESGE
;
A
#
# COMPACT_ATOMS: atom_id res chain seq x y z
N MET A 1 -50.89 -12.83 -24.63
CA MET A 1 -50.69 -13.86 -25.67
C MET A 1 -50.73 -13.21 -27.05
N LYS A 2 -49.58 -13.05 -27.72
CA LYS A 2 -49.38 -13.13 -29.19
C LYS A 2 -47.87 -12.97 -29.47
N LYS A 3 -47.40 -13.75 -30.44
CA LYS A 3 -46.04 -14.26 -30.60
C LYS A 3 -45.22 -13.40 -31.59
N LEU A 4 -43.89 -13.50 -31.45
CA LEU A 4 -42.73 -13.03 -32.24
C LEU A 4 -42.82 -13.26 -33.78
N PRO A 5 -41.99 -12.61 -34.65
CA PRO A 5 -40.53 -12.88 -34.82
C PRO A 5 -39.64 -11.61 -35.06
N LEU A 6 -38.44 -11.45 -34.50
CA LEU A 6 -37.10 -12.00 -34.84
C LEU A 6 -36.76 -11.99 -36.34
N ILE A 7 -36.01 -10.98 -36.79
CA ILE A 7 -35.29 -11.00 -38.08
C ILE A 7 -33.79 -10.88 -37.78
N LEU A 8 -33.07 -11.94 -38.17
CA LEU A 8 -31.62 -12.01 -38.29
C LEU A 8 -31.11 -10.95 -39.28
N SER A 9 -30.04 -10.25 -38.93
CA SER A 9 -29.12 -9.70 -39.93
C SER A 9 -27.71 -10.23 -39.68
N VAL A 10 -27.32 -11.12 -40.58
CA VAL A 10 -25.96 -11.61 -40.82
C VAL A 10 -25.16 -10.48 -41.46
N GLY A 11 -23.91 -10.27 -41.04
CA GLY A 11 -23.03 -9.27 -41.65
C GLY A 11 -21.65 -9.23 -41.03
N SER A 12 -20.84 -10.23 -41.36
CA SER A 12 -19.43 -10.40 -40.99
C SER A 12 -18.52 -9.42 -41.76
N VAL A 13 -17.65 -8.63 -41.10
CA VAL A 13 -16.41 -8.07 -41.70
C VAL A 13 -15.31 -7.81 -40.65
N ALA A 14 -14.24 -8.60 -40.78
CA ALA A 14 -12.80 -8.37 -40.53
C ALA A 14 -12.25 -7.87 -39.17
N LEU A 15 -11.58 -8.79 -38.48
CA LEU A 15 -10.46 -8.54 -37.56
C LEU A 15 -9.25 -7.95 -38.30
N LEU A 16 -8.64 -6.90 -37.76
CA LEU A 16 -7.23 -6.55 -38.02
C LEU A 16 -6.44 -6.57 -36.71
N LEU A 17 -5.67 -7.65 -36.55
CA LEU A 17 -4.59 -7.83 -35.59
C LEU A 17 -3.38 -6.99 -36.05
N VAL A 18 -2.95 -6.02 -35.24
CA VAL A 18 -1.57 -5.50 -35.29
C VAL A 18 -1.00 -5.60 -33.88
N GLY A 19 -0.29 -6.70 -33.63
CA GLY A 19 0.51 -6.90 -32.44
C GLY A 19 1.92 -6.31 -32.62
N CYS A 20 2.40 -5.56 -31.63
CA CYS A 20 3.79 -5.14 -31.51
C CYS A 20 4.68 -6.34 -31.13
N PRO A 21 5.83 -6.58 -31.79
CA PRO A 21 6.91 -7.35 -31.19
C PRO A 21 7.80 -6.41 -30.36
N ALA A 22 7.90 -6.71 -29.06
CA ALA A 22 8.99 -6.27 -28.20
C ALA A 22 10.09 -7.33 -28.20
N SER A 23 11.35 -6.95 -28.46
CA SER A 23 12.56 -7.45 -27.77
C SER A 23 13.85 -6.90 -28.42
N ASN A 24 14.63 -6.20 -27.60
CA ASN A 24 16.02 -5.78 -27.79
C ASN A 24 16.95 -7.00 -27.60
N GLN A 25 17.95 -7.24 -28.47
CA GLN A 25 19.27 -7.75 -28.02
C GLN A 25 20.39 -7.63 -29.09
N ALA A 26 21.34 -6.74 -28.80
CA ALA A 26 22.80 -6.86 -28.87
C ALA A 26 23.54 -7.44 -30.11
N ASN A 27 24.45 -6.58 -30.60
CA ASN A 27 25.83 -6.83 -31.02
C ASN A 27 26.16 -7.53 -32.36
N GLN A 28 27.19 -6.98 -32.99
CA GLN A 28 27.67 -7.21 -34.36
C GLN A 28 28.67 -8.38 -34.50
N SER A 29 28.77 -8.87 -35.76
CA SER A 29 29.88 -9.55 -36.46
C SER A 29 29.96 -11.10 -36.47
N PRO A 30 30.60 -11.72 -37.50
CA PRO A 30 30.30 -11.76 -38.95
C PRO A 30 30.09 -13.24 -39.43
N PRO A 31 29.82 -13.54 -40.73
CA PRO A 31 29.37 -14.89 -41.13
C PRO A 31 30.54 -15.83 -41.45
N PRO A 32 30.35 -17.16 -41.28
CA PRO A 32 31.00 -18.13 -42.13
C PRO A 32 30.01 -19.05 -42.87
N SER A 33 30.51 -19.54 -43.99
CA SER A 33 29.89 -20.21 -45.12
C SER A 33 29.07 -21.48 -44.87
N GLN A 34 28.09 -21.64 -45.75
CA GLN A 34 27.62 -22.86 -46.42
C GLN A 34 27.21 -24.08 -45.57
N ALA A 35 25.92 -24.39 -45.62
CA ALA A 35 25.45 -25.66 -46.17
C ALA A 35 24.05 -25.45 -46.76
N THR A 36 23.84 -25.85 -48.00
CA THR A 36 22.50 -26.04 -48.58
C THR A 36 22.00 -27.41 -48.12
N PRO A 37 20.89 -27.50 -47.37
CA PRO A 37 20.08 -28.71 -47.36
C PRO A 37 18.84 -28.53 -48.24
N THR A 38 18.74 -29.46 -49.18
CA THR A 38 17.60 -29.93 -49.97
C THR A 38 16.24 -29.80 -49.26
N PRO A 39 15.15 -29.40 -49.95
CA PRO A 39 13.82 -29.40 -49.35
C PRO A 39 13.37 -30.85 -49.07
N SER A 40 13.19 -31.17 -47.79
CA SER A 40 12.56 -32.41 -47.35
C SER A 40 11.03 -32.25 -47.45
N SER A 41 10.37 -33.10 -48.26
CA SER A 41 8.92 -33.14 -48.38
C SER A 41 8.29 -33.66 -47.08
N SER A 42 7.57 -32.81 -46.35
CA SER A 42 6.75 -33.26 -45.21
C SER A 42 5.42 -33.86 -45.70
N PRO A 43 4.94 -34.98 -45.13
CA PRO A 43 3.64 -35.55 -45.47
C PRO A 43 2.47 -34.69 -44.96
N PRO A 44 1.24 -34.82 -45.53
CA PRO A 44 0.11 -33.96 -45.18
C PRO A 44 -0.31 -34.11 -43.72
N ALA A 45 -0.63 -32.99 -43.08
CA ALA A 45 -1.18 -32.94 -41.74
C ALA A 45 -2.50 -33.74 -41.66
N ALA A 46 -2.58 -34.69 -40.73
CA ALA A 46 -3.80 -35.41 -40.41
C ALA A 46 -4.83 -34.43 -39.80
N GLN A 47 -6.07 -34.51 -40.29
CA GLN A 47 -7.18 -33.70 -39.80
C GLN A 47 -7.57 -34.11 -38.36
N PRO A 48 -8.01 -33.16 -37.50
CA PRO A 48 -8.42 -33.48 -36.14
C PRO A 48 -9.72 -34.30 -36.13
N ALA A 49 -9.72 -35.39 -35.38
CA ALA A 49 -10.89 -36.24 -35.18
C ALA A 49 -12.02 -35.48 -34.48
N THR A 50 -13.23 -35.56 -35.04
CA THR A 50 -14.45 -35.00 -34.44
C THR A 50 -14.83 -35.78 -33.19
N LEU A 51 -14.85 -35.11 -32.03
CA LEU A 51 -15.30 -35.69 -30.76
C LEU A 51 -16.83 -35.67 -30.70
N SER A 52 -17.47 -36.70 -31.24
CA SER A 52 -18.89 -36.99 -31.02
C SER A 52 -19.01 -38.29 -30.26
N GLY A 53 -18.97 -38.20 -28.94
CA GLY A 53 -19.22 -39.32 -28.03
C GLY A 53 -20.02 -38.83 -26.83
N ALA A 54 -21.16 -39.46 -26.57
CA ALA A 54 -21.98 -39.21 -25.39
C ALA A 54 -21.16 -39.44 -24.12
N MET A 55 -21.29 -38.53 -23.15
CA MET A 55 -20.58 -38.58 -21.87
C MET A 55 -21.08 -39.78 -21.05
N GLN A 56 -20.38 -40.90 -21.13
CA GLN A 56 -20.60 -42.04 -20.24
C GLN A 56 -20.20 -41.66 -18.80
N PRO A 57 -20.96 -42.06 -17.78
CA PRO A 57 -20.55 -41.93 -16.39
C PRO A 57 -19.20 -42.64 -16.21
N ALA A 58 -18.25 -41.95 -15.57
CA ALA A 58 -16.93 -42.50 -15.28
C ALA A 58 -17.08 -43.77 -14.41
N THR A 59 -16.77 -44.93 -14.99
CA THR A 59 -16.48 -46.15 -14.23
C THR A 59 -15.32 -45.83 -13.29
N GLU A 60 -15.46 -46.16 -12.00
CA GLU A 60 -14.40 -45.98 -11.01
C GLU A 60 -13.07 -46.55 -11.53
N PRO A 61 -11.98 -45.76 -11.54
CA PRO A 61 -10.69 -46.29 -11.95
C PRO A 61 -10.16 -47.20 -10.84
N THR A 62 -10.09 -48.50 -11.13
CA THR A 62 -9.27 -49.44 -10.37
C THR A 62 -7.88 -48.84 -10.20
N THR A 63 -7.51 -48.51 -8.96
CA THR A 63 -6.26 -47.83 -8.62
C THR A 63 -5.06 -48.73 -8.96
N LEU A 64 -4.46 -48.53 -10.13
CA LEU A 64 -3.17 -49.15 -10.49
C LEU A 64 -2.10 -48.61 -9.53
N ARG A 65 -1.67 -49.45 -8.58
CA ARG A 65 -0.53 -49.12 -7.70
C ARG A 65 0.77 -49.35 -8.47
N VAL A 66 1.37 -48.26 -8.94
CA VAL A 66 2.73 -48.26 -9.51
C VAL A 66 3.73 -48.19 -8.35
N ALA A 67 4.70 -49.10 -8.33
CA ALA A 67 5.75 -49.12 -7.30
C ALA A 67 6.56 -47.82 -7.33
N GLY A 68 6.73 -47.19 -6.17
CA GLY A 68 7.46 -45.92 -6.01
C GLY A 68 6.60 -44.65 -6.08
N LEU A 69 5.30 -44.76 -6.38
CA LEU A 69 4.38 -43.63 -6.35
C LEU A 69 3.46 -43.65 -5.11
N ILE A 70 3.21 -42.48 -4.55
CA ILE A 70 2.20 -42.30 -3.50
C ILE A 70 0.83 -42.49 -4.18
N PRO A 71 0.00 -43.44 -3.73
CA PRO A 71 -1.32 -43.65 -4.31
C PRO A 71 -2.20 -42.41 -4.08
N ALA A 72 -3.07 -42.12 -5.05
CA ALA A 72 -4.07 -41.08 -4.89
C ALA A 72 -4.88 -41.35 -3.62
N THR A 73 -4.98 -40.34 -2.74
CA THR A 73 -5.83 -40.41 -1.56
C THR A 73 -7.26 -40.11 -1.98
N ASP A 74 -8.21 -40.84 -1.40
CA ASP A 74 -9.64 -40.59 -1.61
C ASP A 74 -10.00 -39.13 -1.24
N PRO A 75 -10.65 -38.37 -2.14
CA PRO A 75 -10.92 -36.96 -1.93
C PRO A 75 -11.88 -36.70 -0.77
N ASP A 76 -12.85 -37.58 -0.53
CA ASP A 76 -13.82 -37.42 0.55
C ASP A 76 -13.23 -37.79 1.89
N GLN A 77 -12.36 -38.82 1.94
CA GLN A 77 -11.55 -39.13 3.10
C GLN A 77 -10.64 -37.95 3.48
N LYS A 78 -10.01 -37.31 2.48
CA LYS A 78 -9.16 -36.13 2.71
C LYS A 78 -9.96 -34.93 3.21
N ARG A 79 -11.16 -34.69 2.66
CA ARG A 79 -12.08 -33.64 3.14
C ARG A 79 -12.52 -33.89 4.58
N ALA A 80 -12.90 -35.13 4.91
CA ALA A 80 -13.30 -35.50 6.26
C ALA A 80 -12.17 -35.29 7.29
N ALA A 81 -10.93 -35.62 6.91
CA ALA A 81 -9.75 -35.36 7.75
C ALA A 81 -9.53 -33.87 8.02
N ILE A 82 -9.59 -33.02 6.99
CA ILE A 82 -9.42 -31.56 7.12
C ILE A 82 -10.50 -30.96 8.03
N ASN A 83 -11.76 -31.37 7.86
CA ASN A 83 -12.88 -30.88 8.65
C ASN A 83 -12.79 -31.31 10.13
N ARG A 84 -12.24 -32.49 10.41
CA ARG A 84 -11.95 -32.92 11.78
C ARG A 84 -10.86 -32.02 12.40
N SER A 85 -9.73 -31.86 11.72
CA SER A 85 -8.62 -31.02 12.22
C SER A 85 -8.97 -29.54 12.41
N ARG A 86 -9.93 -29.00 11.65
CA ARG A 86 -10.41 -27.63 11.88
C ARG A 86 -11.18 -27.51 13.20
N ARG A 87 -12.15 -28.41 13.44
CA ARG A 87 -12.96 -28.42 14.67
C ARG A 87 -12.10 -28.58 15.93
N ASP A 88 -11.08 -29.44 15.87
CA ASP A 88 -10.18 -29.65 17.01
C ASP A 88 -9.30 -28.41 17.29
N ARG A 89 -8.95 -27.64 16.26
CA ARG A 89 -8.21 -26.38 16.41
C ARG A 89 -9.08 -25.27 16.98
N ASP A 90 -10.30 -25.09 16.47
CA ASP A 90 -11.20 -24.04 16.94
C ASP A 90 -11.58 -24.24 18.42
N ALA A 91 -11.66 -25.49 18.89
CA ALA A 91 -11.92 -25.82 20.29
C ALA A 91 -10.70 -25.60 21.23
N LYS A 92 -9.50 -25.42 20.68
CA LYS A 92 -8.25 -25.27 21.42
C LYS A 92 -7.49 -24.01 21.04
N ASP A 93 -8.12 -23.09 20.31
CA ASP A 93 -7.48 -21.90 19.78
C ASP A 93 -7.14 -20.94 20.93
N PRO A 94 -5.85 -20.71 21.25
CA PRO A 94 -5.44 -19.81 22.31
C PRO A 94 -5.69 -18.33 21.96
N PHE A 95 -6.10 -18.03 20.72
CA PHE A 95 -6.47 -16.70 20.24
C PHE A 95 -7.98 -16.54 20.03
N ALA A 96 -8.79 -17.52 20.43
CA ALA A 96 -10.24 -17.37 20.40
C ALA A 96 -10.66 -16.18 21.31
N PRO A 97 -11.47 -15.23 20.81
CA PRO A 97 -11.88 -14.08 21.61
C PRO A 97 -12.76 -14.54 22.78
N PHE A 98 -12.34 -14.20 24.01
CA PHE A 98 -13.16 -14.40 25.20
C PHE A 98 -14.42 -13.51 25.12
N PRO A 99 -15.62 -14.05 25.35
CA PRO A 99 -16.82 -13.23 25.43
C PRO A 99 -16.78 -12.37 26.69
N LEU A 100 -16.39 -11.10 26.57
CA LEU A 100 -16.49 -10.12 27.65
C LEU A 100 -17.92 -9.57 27.70
N GLN A 101 -18.59 -9.68 28.85
CA GLN A 101 -19.86 -9.00 29.12
C GLN A 101 -19.56 -7.75 29.95
N PRO A 102 -19.46 -6.55 29.34
CA PRO A 102 -19.20 -5.33 30.10
C PRO A 102 -20.43 -4.94 30.93
N ASN A 103 -20.24 -4.77 32.25
CA ASN A 103 -21.24 -4.13 33.12
C ASN A 103 -20.89 -2.64 33.22
N ILE A 104 -21.74 -1.77 32.68
CA ILE A 104 -21.49 -0.33 32.63
C ILE A 104 -22.31 0.34 33.74
N THR A 105 -21.66 0.83 34.79
CA THR A 105 -22.29 1.67 35.81
C THR A 105 -21.91 3.12 35.53
N ILE A 106 -22.90 3.94 35.14
CA ILE A 106 -22.70 5.37 34.87
C ILE A 106 -22.96 6.14 36.17
N THR A 107 -21.91 6.69 36.76
CA THR A 107 -22.01 7.66 37.86
C THR A 107 -21.96 9.07 37.25
N VAL A 108 -23.09 9.78 37.29
CA VAL A 108 -23.17 11.19 36.88
C VAL A 108 -22.58 12.05 37.99
N ALA A 109 -21.54 12.81 37.67
CA ALA A 109 -20.96 13.83 38.55
C ALA A 109 -21.61 15.19 38.26
N GLU A 110 -22.14 15.82 39.30
CA GLU A 110 -22.76 17.15 39.29
C GLU A 110 -21.68 18.24 39.33
N GLU A 111 -21.82 19.25 38.46
CA GLU A 111 -20.92 20.41 38.30
C GLU A 111 -21.32 21.56 39.25
N PRO A 112 -20.37 22.25 39.92
CA PRO A 112 -20.70 23.36 40.80
C PRO A 112 -20.87 24.70 40.03
N PRO A 113 -21.74 25.62 40.51
CA PRO A 113 -22.17 26.79 39.76
C PRO A 113 -21.18 27.97 39.81
N ALA A 114 -21.27 28.79 38.77
CA ALA A 114 -20.60 30.08 38.58
C ALA A 114 -21.08 31.15 39.57
N GLU A 115 -20.15 32.04 39.99
CA GLU A 115 -20.50 33.31 40.63
C GLU A 115 -20.01 34.54 39.86
N THR A 116 -20.89 35.54 39.92
CA THR A 116 -21.10 36.83 39.25
C THR A 116 -20.01 37.90 39.40
N PRO A 117 -19.91 38.90 38.49
CA PRO A 117 -18.95 40.01 38.56
C PRO A 117 -19.52 41.31 39.19
N ALA A 118 -18.73 41.98 40.03
CA ALA A 118 -18.87 43.37 40.47
C ALA A 118 -17.58 43.77 41.24
N ALA A 119 -17.04 44.99 41.29
CA ALA A 119 -17.22 46.25 40.60
C ALA A 119 -16.01 47.15 40.99
N THR A 120 -15.77 48.19 40.19
CA THR A 120 -15.25 49.51 40.59
C THR A 120 -13.81 49.67 41.11
N ALA A 121 -13.03 50.43 40.32
CA ALA A 121 -11.75 51.03 40.68
C ALA A 121 -11.90 52.16 41.73
N PRO A 122 -10.80 52.53 42.41
CA PRO A 122 -10.30 53.89 42.20
C PRO A 122 -8.78 53.96 42.02
N ALA A 123 -8.35 54.95 41.23
CA ALA A 123 -6.97 55.33 41.03
C ALA A 123 -6.41 56.06 42.27
N SER A 124 -5.15 55.82 42.63
CA SER A 124 -4.23 56.87 43.08
C SER A 124 -2.78 56.40 43.27
N ALA A 125 -1.91 57.38 43.00
CA ALA A 125 -0.54 57.58 43.50
C ALA A 125 0.62 56.78 42.88
N SER A 126 1.35 57.51 42.04
CA SER A 126 2.77 57.34 41.74
C SER A 126 3.61 57.32 43.03
N VAL A 127 4.32 56.22 43.27
CA VAL A 127 5.47 56.13 44.18
C VAL A 127 6.52 55.27 43.46
N GLY A 128 7.76 55.75 43.43
CA GLY A 128 8.83 55.32 42.53
C GLY A 128 9.13 53.82 42.51
N ASN A 129 9.42 53.31 41.32
CA ASN A 129 9.88 51.94 41.13
C ASN A 129 11.30 51.76 41.71
N PRO A 130 11.53 50.81 42.62
CA PRO A 130 12.87 50.27 42.85
C PRO A 130 13.35 49.53 41.58
N PRO A 131 14.67 49.37 41.37
CA PRO A 131 15.18 48.66 40.20
C PRO A 131 14.62 47.23 40.19
N THR A 132 13.83 46.93 39.16
CA THR A 132 13.27 45.60 38.92
C THR A 132 14.41 44.58 38.89
N PRO A 133 14.42 43.56 39.76
CA PRO A 133 15.33 42.43 39.61
C PRO A 133 15.14 41.87 38.21
N GLY A 134 16.22 41.77 37.44
CA GLY A 134 16.18 41.28 36.07
C GLY A 134 15.38 39.98 36.02
N ARG A 135 14.33 39.96 35.17
CA ARG A 135 13.52 38.75 35.01
C ARG A 135 14.47 37.60 34.68
N PRO A 136 14.36 36.44 35.35
CA PRO A 136 15.14 35.28 34.97
C PRO A 136 14.90 35.03 33.48
N ILE A 137 15.98 34.96 32.71
CA ILE A 137 15.93 34.60 31.30
C ILE A 137 15.47 33.14 31.29
N VAL A 138 14.17 32.93 31.18
CA VAL A 138 13.60 31.60 30.97
C VAL A 138 14.03 31.19 29.57
N LYS A 139 14.97 30.24 29.51
CA LYS A 139 15.39 29.65 28.25
C LYS A 139 14.15 29.08 27.55
N ALA A 140 13.88 29.54 26.33
CA ALA A 140 12.74 29.05 25.56
C ALA A 140 12.83 27.51 25.40
N PRO A 141 11.70 26.79 25.45
CA PRO A 141 11.68 25.35 25.19
C PRO A 141 12.28 25.01 23.83
N PRO A 142 12.90 23.83 23.67
CA PRO A 142 13.39 23.39 22.37
C PRO A 142 12.23 23.28 21.36
N PRO A 143 12.49 23.53 20.07
CA PRO A 143 11.47 23.37 19.03
C PRO A 143 10.99 21.91 18.97
N PRO A 144 9.74 21.67 18.56
CA PRO A 144 9.22 20.32 18.40
C PRO A 144 9.98 19.57 17.29
N PRO A 145 10.09 18.24 17.38
CA PRO A 145 10.71 17.43 16.35
C PRO A 145 9.99 17.58 15.01
N GLN A 146 10.76 17.53 13.91
CA GLN A 146 10.23 17.62 12.55
C GLN A 146 9.94 16.20 12.00
N PRO A 147 8.92 16.05 11.14
CA PRO A 147 8.53 14.77 10.56
C PRO A 147 9.35 14.44 9.30
N THR A 148 10.68 14.47 9.41
CA THR A 148 11.60 14.36 8.26
C THR A 148 11.48 13.01 7.56
N GLU A 149 11.45 11.91 8.31
CA GLU A 149 11.35 10.55 7.74
C GLU A 149 10.03 10.36 6.96
N ALA A 150 8.91 10.88 7.49
CA ALA A 150 7.63 10.84 6.80
C ALA A 150 7.64 11.64 5.49
N ALA A 151 8.42 12.72 5.43
CA ALA A 151 8.60 13.50 4.21
C ALA A 151 9.43 12.77 3.15
N GLU A 152 10.28 11.82 3.55
CA GLU A 152 11.15 11.06 2.65
C GLU A 152 10.52 9.74 2.15
N VAL A 153 9.32 9.38 2.64
CA VAL A 153 8.60 8.20 2.15
C VAL A 153 8.28 8.36 0.67
N GLN A 154 8.72 7.39 -0.13
CA GLN A 154 8.45 7.33 -1.56
C GLN A 154 7.22 6.45 -1.79
N VAL A 155 6.30 6.94 -2.60
CA VAL A 155 5.04 6.26 -2.90
C VAL A 155 5.08 5.81 -4.35
N SER A 156 5.26 4.51 -4.59
CA SER A 156 5.36 3.93 -5.93
C SER A 156 4.01 3.50 -6.50
N GLY A 157 3.00 3.30 -5.65
CA GLY A 157 1.66 2.91 -6.08
C GLY A 157 0.59 3.26 -5.06
N ILE A 158 -0.59 3.64 -5.54
CA ILE A 158 -1.82 3.78 -4.74
C ILE A 158 -2.93 3.10 -5.52
N VAL A 159 -3.69 2.22 -4.85
CA VAL A 159 -4.77 1.44 -5.47
C VAL A 159 -5.94 1.25 -4.52
N GLN A 160 -7.15 1.35 -5.06
CA GLN A 160 -8.36 0.96 -4.37
C GLN A 160 -8.60 -0.54 -4.54
N LEU A 161 -8.55 -1.30 -3.45
CA LEU A 161 -9.08 -2.67 -3.42
C LEU A 161 -10.59 -2.64 -3.14
N PRO A 162 -11.32 -3.75 -3.36
CA PRO A 162 -12.76 -3.80 -3.09
C PRO A 162 -13.16 -3.40 -1.67
N THR A 163 -12.28 -3.60 -0.68
CA THR A 163 -12.59 -3.37 0.74
C THR A 163 -11.69 -2.34 1.43
N THR A 164 -10.56 -1.96 0.83
CA THR A 164 -9.61 -1.02 1.45
C THR A 164 -8.74 -0.31 0.42
N ALA A 165 -8.33 0.93 0.71
CA ALA A 165 -7.25 1.55 -0.02
C ALA A 165 -5.90 0.91 0.37
N MET A 166 -4.98 0.81 -0.59
CA MET A 166 -3.63 0.29 -0.39
C MET A 166 -2.61 1.19 -1.08
N ALA A 167 -1.43 1.31 -0.50
CA ALA A 167 -0.28 1.95 -1.12
C ALA A 167 0.91 1.00 -1.17
N ILE A 168 1.80 1.19 -2.13
CA ILE A 168 3.13 0.59 -2.19
C ILE A 168 4.12 1.71 -1.89
N VAL A 169 4.92 1.50 -0.85
CA VAL A 169 5.81 2.53 -0.31
C VAL A 169 7.20 1.99 -0.02
N LYS A 170 8.20 2.85 -0.20
CA LYS A 170 9.57 2.68 0.28
C LYS A 170 9.80 3.72 1.37
N ALA A 171 9.85 3.28 2.63
CA ALA A 171 10.13 4.19 3.73
C ALA A 171 11.65 4.28 4.00
N PRO A 172 12.11 5.40 4.56
CA PRO A 172 13.48 5.52 5.05
C PRO A 172 13.82 4.44 6.09
N GLY A 173 15.07 3.97 6.05
CA GLY A 173 15.56 2.91 6.93
C GLY A 173 15.04 1.50 6.59
N GLU A 174 14.19 1.34 5.57
CA GLU A 174 13.68 0.04 5.16
C GLU A 174 14.41 -0.49 3.92
N ALA A 175 14.75 -1.79 3.90
CA ALA A 175 15.51 -2.39 2.81
C ALA A 175 14.69 -2.59 1.52
N THR A 176 13.37 -2.77 1.63
CA THR A 176 12.49 -3.11 0.50
C THR A 176 11.25 -2.24 0.48
N GLU A 177 10.62 -2.12 -0.69
CA GLU A 177 9.27 -1.58 -0.78
C GLU A 177 8.27 -2.57 -0.18
N ARG A 178 7.15 -2.07 0.34
CA ARG A 178 6.09 -2.89 0.90
C ARG A 178 4.70 -2.31 0.65
N ARG A 179 3.70 -3.16 0.79
CA ARG A 179 2.28 -2.80 0.72
C ARG A 179 1.79 -2.36 2.10
N VAL A 180 1.03 -1.27 2.14
CA VAL A 180 0.45 -0.73 3.36
C VAL A 180 -1.01 -0.34 3.17
N ILE A 181 -1.76 -0.36 4.27
CA ILE A 181 -3.14 0.10 4.40
C ILE A 181 -3.23 1.13 5.54
N PRO A 182 -4.34 1.88 5.70
CA PRO A 182 -4.54 2.74 6.87
C PRO A 182 -4.32 1.97 8.18
N GLY A 183 -3.62 2.58 9.13
CA GLY A 183 -3.20 1.96 10.38
C GLY A 183 -1.85 1.23 10.33
N SER A 184 -1.26 1.02 9.14
CA SER A 184 0.08 0.42 9.02
C SER A 184 1.16 1.35 9.58
N THR A 185 2.24 0.76 10.09
CA THR A 185 3.42 1.52 10.56
C THR A 185 4.64 1.30 9.67
N LEU A 186 5.41 2.35 9.43
CA LEU A 186 6.66 2.37 8.66
C LEU A 186 7.84 2.78 9.55
N SER A 187 9.06 2.59 9.04
CA SER A 187 10.32 3.00 9.68
C SER A 187 10.40 2.53 11.15
N ASN A 188 10.21 1.23 11.37
CA ASN A 188 10.22 0.59 12.70
C ASN A 188 9.22 1.16 13.71
N GLY A 189 8.06 1.66 13.24
CA GLY A 189 6.99 2.17 14.11
C GLY A 189 6.99 3.69 14.27
N LEU A 190 7.95 4.40 13.65
CA LEU A 190 8.07 5.85 13.77
C LEU A 190 7.01 6.61 12.97
N ILE A 191 6.50 6.01 11.88
CA ILE A 191 5.54 6.64 10.97
C ILE A 191 4.27 5.82 10.96
N LEU A 192 3.12 6.46 11.14
CA LEU A 192 1.79 5.87 11.02
C LEU A 192 1.13 6.28 9.70
N VAL A 193 0.57 5.32 8.97
CA VAL A 193 -0.32 5.61 7.84
C VAL A 193 -1.70 5.96 8.37
N LYS A 194 -2.10 7.24 8.32
CA LYS A 194 -3.44 7.66 8.77
C LYS A 194 -4.53 7.33 7.76
N ALA A 195 -4.28 7.65 6.50
CA ALA A 195 -5.27 7.55 5.43
C ALA A 195 -4.58 7.39 4.08
N ILE A 196 -5.32 6.83 3.12
CA ILE A 196 -4.92 6.71 1.72
C ILE A 196 -6.11 7.19 0.89
N ASP A 197 -5.87 8.21 0.09
CA ASP A 197 -6.84 8.77 -0.85
C ASP A 197 -6.54 8.23 -2.25
N THR A 198 -7.54 7.60 -2.85
CA THR A 198 -7.46 6.91 -4.14
C THR A 198 -8.10 7.70 -5.27
N ASN A 199 -8.32 9.02 -5.09
CA ASN A 199 -8.82 9.90 -6.14
C ASN A 199 -7.98 9.73 -7.42
N PRO A 200 -8.59 9.36 -8.57
CA PRO A 200 -7.87 9.04 -9.79
C PRO A 200 -7.05 10.21 -10.33
N ASP A 201 -7.48 11.45 -10.10
CA ASP A 201 -6.78 12.64 -10.62
C ASP A 201 -5.54 12.97 -9.80
N ASN A 202 -5.55 12.63 -8.50
CA ASN A 202 -4.50 13.06 -7.58
C ASN A 202 -4.43 12.18 -6.32
N PRO A 203 -3.98 10.93 -6.43
CA PRO A 203 -3.93 10.01 -5.30
C PRO A 203 -2.79 10.37 -4.35
N TYR A 204 -3.04 10.24 -3.04
CA TYR A 204 -2.05 10.56 -2.00
C TYR A 204 -2.22 9.70 -0.74
N ILE A 205 -1.16 9.65 0.06
CA ILE A 205 -1.15 9.01 1.38
C ILE A 205 -0.91 10.08 2.46
N VAL A 206 -1.58 9.91 3.59
CA VAL A 206 -1.45 10.76 4.77
C VAL A 206 -0.67 9.99 5.83
N LEU A 207 0.49 10.52 6.19
CA LEU A 207 1.44 9.94 7.13
C LEU A 207 1.49 10.79 8.40
N GLU A 208 1.68 10.16 9.54
CA GLU A 208 1.89 10.84 10.82
C GLU A 208 3.23 10.45 11.43
N GLN A 209 4.00 11.44 11.85
CA GLN A 209 5.23 11.25 12.61
C GLN A 209 5.30 12.32 13.70
N TYR A 210 5.54 11.89 14.95
CA TYR A 210 5.56 12.77 16.13
C TYR A 210 4.30 13.64 16.27
N GLY A 211 3.12 13.12 15.91
CA GLY A 211 1.85 13.84 15.94
C GLY A 211 1.68 14.89 14.83
N ARG A 212 2.64 15.04 13.92
CA ARG A 212 2.54 15.90 12.74
C ARG A 212 2.17 15.08 11.52
N THR A 213 1.26 15.62 10.71
CA THR A 213 0.76 14.96 9.50
C THR A 213 1.50 15.47 8.25
N ILE A 214 1.90 14.56 7.37
CA ILE A 214 2.55 14.81 6.09
C ILE A 214 1.76 14.11 4.98
N THR A 215 1.56 14.80 3.87
CA THR A 215 0.92 14.24 2.67
C THR A 215 1.97 13.92 1.62
N ARG A 216 1.91 12.72 1.04
CA ARG A 216 2.79 12.27 -0.04
C ARG A 216 1.94 11.81 -1.22
N ARG A 217 2.21 12.34 -2.40
CA ARG A 217 1.52 11.97 -3.63
C ARG A 217 2.20 10.77 -4.28
N LEU A 218 1.46 10.11 -5.15
CA LEU A 218 2.01 9.06 -6.00
C LEU A 218 3.15 9.63 -6.86
N GLY A 219 4.32 9.00 -6.79
CA GLY A 219 5.51 9.42 -7.53
C GLY A 219 6.32 10.53 -6.88
N ASP A 220 5.92 11.05 -5.70
CA ASP A 220 6.74 11.98 -4.95
C ASP A 220 8.06 11.30 -4.56
N GLY A 221 9.16 11.81 -5.12
CA GLY A 221 10.52 11.43 -4.75
C GLY A 221 10.91 12.01 -3.39
N VAL A 222 12.06 11.57 -2.87
CA VAL A 222 12.65 12.17 -1.67
C VAL A 222 12.80 13.68 -1.90
N PRO A 223 12.19 14.55 -1.08
CA PRO A 223 12.35 15.98 -1.25
C PRO A 223 13.83 16.33 -1.11
N GLU A 224 14.33 17.16 -2.02
CA GLU A 224 15.70 17.67 -1.93
C GLU A 224 15.85 18.38 -0.57
N PRO A 225 16.89 18.07 0.22
CA PRO A 225 17.09 18.70 1.52
C PRO A 225 17.04 20.21 1.33
N ALA A 226 16.18 20.89 2.10
CA ALA A 226 16.11 22.34 2.06
C ALA A 226 17.53 22.89 2.23
N ALA A 227 18.04 23.56 1.19
CA ALA A 227 19.37 24.13 1.19
C ALA A 227 19.54 24.94 2.48
N ALA A 228 20.49 24.51 3.32
CA ALA A 228 20.88 25.27 4.49
C ALA A 228 21.16 26.72 4.04
N PRO A 229 20.73 27.75 4.81
CA PRO A 229 20.98 29.13 4.43
C PRO A 229 22.48 29.28 4.18
N GLN A 230 22.85 29.50 2.92
CA GLN A 230 24.22 29.78 2.56
C GLN A 230 24.55 31.11 3.22
N ALA A 231 25.27 31.06 4.33
CA ALA A 231 25.87 32.23 4.93
C ALA A 231 26.87 32.79 3.90
N SER A 232 26.44 33.80 3.15
CA SER A 232 27.31 34.59 2.31
C SER A 232 28.22 35.41 3.22
N ILE A 233 29.44 34.90 3.44
CA ILE A 233 30.50 35.69 4.04
C ILE A 233 30.94 36.70 2.98
N SER A 234 30.48 37.94 3.09
CA SER A 234 30.98 39.07 2.32
C SER A 234 32.33 39.50 2.87
N TYR A 235 33.42 39.21 2.18
CA TYR A 235 34.72 39.83 2.46
C TYR A 235 34.74 41.23 1.85
N ASN A 236 34.62 42.25 2.68
CA ASN A 236 35.01 43.61 2.31
C ASN A 236 36.54 43.68 2.31
N VAL A 237 37.15 43.46 1.15
CA VAL A 237 38.55 43.86 0.94
C VAL A 237 38.54 45.37 0.74
N SER A 238 38.94 46.10 1.78
CA SER A 238 39.30 47.50 1.65
C SER A 238 40.58 47.57 0.82
N GLU A 239 40.44 47.98 -0.43
CA GLU A 239 41.54 48.35 -1.31
C GLU A 239 42.26 49.57 -0.72
N SER A 240 43.36 49.34 -0.01
CA SER A 240 44.27 50.39 0.43
C SER A 240 45.12 50.81 -0.76
N GLY A 241 44.85 52.01 -1.27
CA GLY A 241 45.63 52.64 -2.32
C GLY A 241 47.05 52.93 -1.88
N GLU A 242 47.96 52.81 -2.85
CA GLU A 242 49.28 53.43 -2.87
C GLU A 242 49.49 54.06 -4.26
#